data_AF-A0A7U9XLE0-F1
#
_entry.id   AF-A0A7U9XLE0-F1
#
_cell.length_a   1.000
_cell.length_b   1.000
_cell.length_c   1.000
_cell.angle_alpha   90.00
_cell.angle_beta   90.00
_cell.angle_gamma   90.00
#
_symmetry.space_group_name_H-M   'P 1'
#
loop_
_entity.id
_entity.type
_entity.pdbx_description
1 polymer ?
#
loop_
_entity_poly.entity_id
_entity_poly.type
_entity_poly.pdbx_seq_one_letter_code
_entity_poly.pdbx_strand_id
1 'polypeptide(L)'
;MKRISGVIVMAERRMFSKVIISSDAFLDMSTSARCLYFHLGMQADDDGFVSSPKAIVRSVNCSEDDLKLLIAKRFVIAFESGIVVIRHWKQHNYIPKDRYKPTTYLDEREKIMFENGVYEERIQDAPMLDTCCIQTVSEPYTQDRIGKDRIGKDNKDTICPEPKQPDDSPTIISLILNDKTEYGITQKDIDEWGKLYPAVDIIQELRKMRGWLDSNPDRRKTRRGVRRFVNSWLSQEQDKGGVKSYGAGGRNTEPESSASAKLW
;
A
#
# COMPACT_ATOMS: atom_id res chain seq x y z
N MET A 1 26.37 21.06 29.78
CA MET A 1 25.39 19.95 29.74
C MET A 1 25.23 19.50 28.28
N LYS A 2 25.88 18.40 27.86
CA LYS A 2 25.74 17.87 26.49
C LYS A 2 24.42 17.09 26.42
N ARG A 3 23.48 17.56 25.60
CA ARG A 3 22.28 16.77 25.25
C ARG A 3 22.73 15.57 24.43
N ILE A 4 22.63 14.38 25.02
CA ILE A 4 22.71 13.12 24.29
C ILE A 4 21.46 13.10 23.41
N SER A 5 21.63 13.39 22.12
CA SER A 5 20.60 13.14 21.12
C SER A 5 20.38 11.63 21.07
N GLY A 6 19.36 11.15 21.77
CA GLY A 6 18.89 9.79 21.61
C GLY A 6 18.45 9.61 20.16
N VAL A 7 19.27 8.91 19.37
CA VAL A 7 18.83 8.34 18.11
C VAL A 7 17.73 7.37 18.48
N ILE A 8 16.48 7.71 18.16
CA ILE A 8 15.39 6.75 18.21
C ILE A 8 15.72 5.73 17.12
N VAL A 9 16.42 4.66 17.49
CA VAL A 9 16.63 3.51 16.62
C VAL A 9 15.26 2.85 16.51
N MET A 10 14.52 3.23 15.47
CA MET A 10 13.26 2.57 15.15
C MET A 10 13.55 1.09 14.86
N ALA A 11 12.82 0.20 15.52
CA ALA A 11 12.91 -1.23 15.24
C ALA A 11 12.52 -1.50 13.79
N GLU A 12 13.44 -2.09 13.02
CA GLU A 12 13.23 -2.47 11.63
C GLU A 12 12.40 -3.76 11.59
N ARG A 13 11.22 -3.69 10.96
CA ARG A 13 10.33 -4.85 10.81
C ARG A 13 10.55 -5.43 9.42
N ARG A 14 10.86 -6.72 9.36
CA ARG A 14 10.96 -7.49 8.11
C ARG A 14 9.73 -8.39 7.99
N MET A 15 9.10 -8.39 6.82
CA MET A 15 7.96 -9.23 6.47
C MET A 15 8.40 -10.31 5.49
N PHE A 16 7.69 -11.44 5.48
CA PHE A 16 7.87 -12.51 4.51
C PHE A 16 6.53 -12.81 3.84
N SER A 17 6.56 -12.96 2.51
CA SER A 17 5.38 -13.28 1.71
C SER A 17 5.02 -14.75 1.90
N LYS A 18 3.78 -15.00 2.32
CA LYS A 18 3.24 -16.36 2.49
C LYS A 18 3.37 -17.19 1.23
N VAL A 19 3.09 -16.59 0.06
CA VAL A 19 3.12 -17.26 -1.26
C VAL A 19 4.47 -17.92 -1.53
N ILE A 20 5.55 -17.29 -1.11
CA ILE A 20 6.92 -17.75 -1.38
C ILE A 20 7.33 -18.79 -0.34
N ILE A 21 7.08 -18.52 0.96
CA ILE A 21 7.45 -19.44 2.05
C ILE A 21 6.59 -20.71 2.07
N SER A 22 5.41 -20.68 1.44
CA SER A 22 4.54 -21.84 1.26
C SER A 22 4.68 -22.48 -0.12
N SER A 23 5.63 -22.05 -0.94
CA SER A 23 5.87 -22.66 -2.25
C SER A 23 6.58 -24.01 -2.10
N ASP A 24 6.24 -24.97 -2.96
CA ASP A 24 6.85 -26.31 -2.94
C ASP A 24 8.37 -26.23 -3.07
N ALA A 25 8.87 -25.39 -3.97
CA ALA A 25 10.30 -25.15 -4.15
C ALA A 25 11.02 -24.69 -2.86
N PHE A 26 10.32 -23.96 -1.98
CA PHE A 26 10.84 -23.57 -0.68
C PHE A 26 10.72 -24.68 0.37
N LEU A 27 9.58 -25.37 0.41
CA LEU A 27 9.31 -26.44 1.37
C LEU A 27 10.15 -27.69 1.12
N ASP A 28 10.54 -27.95 -0.13
CA ASP A 28 11.44 -29.04 -0.54
C ASP A 28 12.87 -28.90 0.03
N MET A 29 13.25 -27.71 0.51
CA MET A 29 14.57 -27.47 1.11
C MET A 29 14.64 -27.94 2.56
N SER A 30 15.87 -28.24 3.02
CA SER A 30 16.16 -28.58 4.41
C SER A 30 15.66 -27.51 5.37
N THR A 31 15.29 -27.91 6.59
CA THR A 31 14.89 -26.96 7.65
C THR A 31 16.01 -25.98 7.99
N SER A 32 17.27 -26.41 7.91
CA SER A 32 18.46 -25.56 8.09
C SER A 32 18.55 -24.49 7.00
N ALA A 33 18.37 -24.84 5.72
CA ALA A 33 18.38 -23.86 4.63
C ALA A 33 17.20 -22.87 4.72
N ARG A 34 16.01 -23.35 5.07
CA ARG A 34 14.84 -22.48 5.32
C ARG A 34 15.10 -21.52 6.49
N CYS A 35 15.69 -22.01 7.58
CA CYS A 35 16.09 -21.20 8.72
C CYS A 35 17.08 -20.10 8.31
N LEU A 36 18.14 -20.48 7.59
CA LEU A 36 19.15 -19.56 7.07
C LEU A 36 18.53 -18.46 6.20
N TYR A 37 17.56 -18.81 5.35
CA TYR A 37 16.84 -17.84 4.51
C TYR A 37 16.13 -16.76 5.34
N PHE A 38 15.44 -17.14 6.42
CA PHE A 38 14.80 -16.18 7.31
C PHE A 38 15.82 -15.27 7.99
N HIS A 39 16.93 -15.83 8.48
CA HIS A 39 17.98 -15.04 9.11
C HIS A 39 18.67 -14.07 8.15
N LEU A 40 18.91 -14.48 6.90
CA LEU A 40 19.38 -13.58 5.85
C LEU A 40 18.39 -12.43 5.64
N GLY A 41 17.09 -12.72 5.56
CA GLY A 41 16.06 -11.68 5.41
C GLY A 41 15.92 -10.75 6.60
N MET A 42 16.25 -11.21 7.81
CA MET A 42 16.27 -10.35 9.00
C MET A 42 17.45 -9.37 9.00
N GLN A 43 18.62 -9.78 8.49
CA GLN A 43 19.84 -8.98 8.51
C GLN A 43 20.09 -8.18 7.21
N ALA A 44 19.26 -8.39 6.19
CA ALA A 44 19.38 -7.68 4.94
C ALA A 44 19.02 -6.19 5.07
N ASP A 45 19.61 -5.36 4.21
CA ASP A 45 19.31 -3.94 4.04
C ASP A 45 17.95 -3.72 3.36
N ASP A 46 17.49 -2.48 3.19
CA ASP A 46 16.18 -2.15 2.58
C ASP A 46 16.05 -2.53 1.09
N ASP A 47 17.17 -2.85 0.44
CA ASP A 47 17.22 -3.44 -0.90
C ASP A 47 17.44 -4.96 -0.92
N GLY A 48 17.53 -5.59 0.26
CA GLY A 48 17.67 -7.04 0.38
C GLY A 48 19.10 -7.55 0.26
N PHE A 49 20.08 -6.66 0.33
CA PHE A 49 21.51 -6.98 0.32
C PHE A 49 21.99 -7.38 1.70
N VAL A 50 22.88 -8.37 1.74
CA VAL A 50 23.51 -8.88 2.96
C VAL A 50 25.01 -8.86 2.76
N SER A 51 25.68 -8.06 3.58
CA SER A 51 27.13 -7.84 3.51
C SER A 51 27.96 -9.07 3.86
N SER A 52 27.51 -9.86 4.83
CA SER A 52 28.29 -10.94 5.45
C SER A 52 27.50 -12.24 5.61
N PRO A 53 27.11 -12.92 4.50
CA PRO A 53 26.33 -14.15 4.56
C PRO A 53 27.04 -15.27 5.35
N LYS A 54 28.36 -15.41 5.20
CA LYS A 54 29.14 -16.42 5.94
C LYS A 54 29.13 -16.18 7.46
N ALA A 55 29.05 -14.93 7.90
CA ALA A 55 28.94 -14.62 9.32
C ALA A 55 27.58 -15.07 9.87
N ILE A 56 26.51 -14.91 9.08
CA ILE A 56 25.16 -15.36 9.45
C ILE A 56 25.08 -16.88 9.51
N VAL A 57 25.63 -17.57 8.52
CA VAL A 57 25.74 -19.04 8.52
C VAL A 57 26.42 -19.53 9.81
N ARG A 58 27.55 -18.92 10.18
CA ARG A 58 28.25 -19.21 11.43
C ARG A 58 27.43 -18.87 12.68
N SER A 59 26.71 -17.76 12.67
CA SER A 59 25.88 -17.33 13.81
C SER A 59 24.68 -18.24 14.06
N VAL A 60 24.09 -18.78 13.00
CA VAL A 60 22.90 -19.66 13.08
C VAL A 60 23.33 -21.14 13.19
N ASN A 61 24.62 -21.43 13.02
CA ASN A 61 25.19 -22.78 13.00
C ASN A 61 24.60 -23.64 11.86
N CYS A 62 24.40 -23.03 10.69
CA CYS A 62 23.99 -23.73 9.46
C CYS A 62 25.21 -24.22 8.66
N SER A 63 25.01 -25.16 7.73
CA SER A 63 26.06 -25.59 6.82
C SER A 63 26.29 -24.57 5.72
N GLU A 64 27.53 -24.47 5.20
CA GLU A 64 27.78 -23.70 3.97
C GLU A 64 27.04 -24.28 2.76
N ASP A 65 26.70 -25.58 2.80
CA ASP A 65 25.93 -26.23 1.75
C ASP A 65 24.47 -25.76 1.74
N ASP A 66 23.91 -25.31 2.88
CA ASP A 66 22.59 -24.69 2.91
C ASP A 66 22.59 -23.36 2.13
N LEU A 67 23.69 -22.59 2.22
CA LEU A 67 23.85 -21.36 1.44
C LEU A 67 23.97 -21.67 -0.05
N LYS A 68 24.76 -22.69 -0.42
CA LYS A 68 24.86 -23.15 -1.81
C LYS A 68 23.51 -23.64 -2.34
N LEU A 69 22.71 -24.33 -1.51
CA LEU A 69 21.38 -24.79 -1.87
C LEU A 69 20.43 -23.62 -2.17
N LEU A 70 20.46 -22.56 -1.34
CA LEU A 70 19.68 -21.35 -1.58
C LEU A 70 20.05 -20.65 -2.89
N ILE A 71 21.34 -20.66 -3.26
CA ILE A 71 21.84 -20.12 -4.53
C ILE A 71 21.37 -21.00 -5.70
N ALA A 72 21.55 -22.33 -5.59
CA ALA A 72 21.16 -23.29 -6.62
C ALA A 72 19.65 -23.26 -6.91
N LYS A 73 18.83 -23.12 -5.87
CA LYS A 73 17.37 -22.97 -5.96
C LYS A 73 16.92 -21.54 -6.29
N ARG A 74 17.87 -20.63 -6.57
CA ARG A 74 17.64 -19.22 -6.94
C ARG A 74 16.88 -18.39 -5.90
N PHE A 75 16.88 -18.76 -4.62
CA PHE A 75 16.29 -17.90 -3.57
C PHE A 75 17.21 -16.73 -3.19
N VAL A 76 18.51 -16.90 -3.41
CA VAL A 76 19.57 -15.92 -3.13
C VAL A 76 20.48 -15.81 -4.36
N ILE A 77 20.92 -14.61 -4.69
CA ILE A 77 21.92 -14.35 -5.71
C ILE A 77 23.21 -13.96 -4.99
N ALA A 78 24.30 -14.65 -5.30
CA ALA A 78 25.62 -14.37 -4.73
C ALA A 78 26.48 -13.62 -5.74
N PHE A 79 27.22 -12.61 -5.26
CA PHE A 79 28.17 -11.84 -6.05
C PHE A 79 29.60 -12.28 -5.77
N GLU A 80 30.50 -12.02 -6.71
CA GLU A 80 31.94 -12.27 -6.56
C GLU A 80 32.56 -11.50 -5.37
N SER A 81 31.98 -10.37 -4.98
CA SER A 81 32.40 -9.59 -3.80
C SER A 81 32.12 -10.29 -2.47
N GLY A 82 31.41 -11.42 -2.47
CA GLY A 82 31.02 -12.16 -1.27
C GLY A 82 29.73 -11.66 -0.61
N ILE A 83 29.08 -10.67 -1.23
CA ILE A 83 27.78 -10.13 -0.86
C ILE A 83 26.69 -11.00 -1.49
N VAL A 84 25.54 -11.10 -0.83
CA VAL A 84 24.37 -11.76 -1.40
C VAL A 84 23.16 -10.84 -1.39
N VAL A 85 22.26 -11.04 -2.36
CA VAL A 85 20.95 -10.38 -2.39
C VAL A 85 19.84 -11.41 -2.39
N ILE A 86 18.77 -11.12 -1.64
CA ILE A 86 17.58 -11.97 -1.60
C ILE A 86 16.75 -11.73 -2.85
N ARG A 87 16.59 -12.76 -3.69
CA ARG A 87 15.93 -12.65 -5.00
C ARG A 87 14.53 -12.05 -4.91
N HIS A 88 13.75 -12.48 -3.93
CA HIS A 88 12.35 -12.10 -3.77
C HIS A 88 12.11 -10.95 -2.77
N TRP A 89 13.11 -10.10 -2.53
CA TRP A 89 13.05 -9.10 -1.47
C TRP A 89 11.87 -8.15 -1.58
N LYS A 90 11.60 -7.58 -2.77
CA LYS A 90 10.49 -6.63 -2.95
C LYS A 90 9.11 -7.28 -2.89
N GLN A 91 9.02 -8.61 -3.08
CA GLN A 91 7.79 -9.38 -2.81
C GLN A 91 7.58 -9.61 -1.31
N HIS A 92 8.66 -9.66 -0.53
CA HIS A 92 8.61 -9.77 0.92
C HIS A 92 8.35 -8.44 1.62
N ASN A 93 9.07 -7.41 1.20
CA ASN A 93 9.14 -6.12 1.89
C ASN A 93 8.80 -4.97 0.93
N TYR A 94 7.66 -4.32 1.21
CA TYR A 94 7.34 -3.02 0.65
C TYR A 94 7.74 -1.93 1.66
N ILE A 95 8.74 -1.13 1.31
CA ILE A 95 9.26 -0.06 2.18
C ILE A 95 8.86 1.30 1.59
N PRO A 96 8.08 2.11 2.32
CA PRO A 96 7.73 3.46 1.90
C PRO A 96 8.97 4.35 1.66
N LYS A 97 8.87 5.25 0.65
CA LYS A 97 9.99 6.10 0.19
C LYS A 97 10.55 7.03 1.26
N ASP A 98 9.75 7.42 2.24
CA ASP A 98 10.12 8.33 3.33
C ASP A 98 11.12 7.71 4.32
N ARG A 99 11.11 6.39 4.47
CA ARG A 99 11.97 5.64 5.40
C ARG A 99 13.02 4.78 4.72
N TYR A 100 12.94 4.64 3.40
CA TYR A 100 13.83 3.82 2.60
C TYR A 100 15.27 4.35 2.63
N LYS A 101 16.21 3.46 2.96
CA LYS A 101 17.65 3.72 2.86
C LYS A 101 18.23 2.91 1.71
N PRO A 102 18.85 3.54 0.69
CA PRO A 102 19.45 2.79 -0.41
C PRO A 102 20.63 1.93 0.08
N THR A 103 20.84 0.80 -0.59
CA THR A 103 22.03 -0.03 -0.37
C THR A 103 23.33 0.75 -0.58
N THR A 104 24.36 0.39 0.17
CA THR A 104 25.74 0.90 -0.04
C THR A 104 26.40 0.21 -1.25
N TYR A 105 25.86 -0.94 -1.66
CA TYR A 105 26.39 -1.82 -2.70
C TYR A 105 25.83 -1.46 -4.08
N LEU A 106 26.27 -0.32 -4.62
CA LEU A 106 25.78 0.22 -5.88
C LEU A 106 26.24 -0.63 -7.08
N ASP A 107 27.49 -1.10 -7.06
CA ASP A 107 28.07 -1.89 -8.15
C ASP A 107 27.34 -3.23 -8.34
N GLU A 108 27.05 -3.93 -7.24
CA GLU A 108 26.27 -5.17 -7.26
C GLU A 108 24.82 -4.91 -7.68
N ARG A 109 24.24 -3.77 -7.26
CA ARG A 109 22.90 -3.37 -7.66
C ARG A 109 22.79 -3.13 -9.17
N GLU A 110 23.83 -2.63 -9.83
CA GLU A 110 23.84 -2.45 -11.28
C GLU A 110 23.92 -3.78 -12.05
N LYS A 111 24.46 -4.84 -11.43
CA LYS A 111 24.52 -6.18 -12.02
C LYS A 111 23.20 -6.92 -12.01
N ILE A 112 22.21 -6.43 -11.26
CA ILE A 112 20.87 -7.03 -11.19
C ILE A 112 19.83 -6.14 -11.85
N MET A 113 18.86 -6.78 -12.49
CA MET A 113 17.64 -6.17 -12.99
C MET A 113 16.47 -6.55 -12.09
N PHE A 114 15.46 -5.68 -12.07
CA PHE A 114 14.25 -5.89 -11.31
C PHE A 114 13.08 -6.06 -12.28
N GLU A 115 12.57 -7.28 -12.36
CA GLU A 115 11.47 -7.62 -13.26
C GLU A 115 10.40 -8.41 -12.48
N ASN A 116 9.13 -8.07 -12.67
CA ASN A 116 7.98 -8.76 -12.06
C ASN A 116 8.04 -8.95 -10.53
N GLY A 117 8.69 -8.04 -9.81
CA GLY A 117 8.83 -8.13 -8.35
C GLY A 117 10.05 -8.92 -7.87
N VAL A 118 10.88 -9.38 -8.79
CA VAL A 118 11.98 -10.30 -8.52
C VAL A 118 13.29 -9.73 -9.04
N TYR A 119 14.38 -9.95 -8.30
CA TYR A 119 15.72 -9.64 -8.78
C TYR A 119 16.22 -10.75 -9.72
N GLU A 120 16.75 -10.35 -10.86
CA GLU A 120 17.38 -11.24 -11.82
C GLU A 120 18.77 -10.72 -12.14
N GLU A 121 19.71 -11.63 -12.35
CA GLU A 121 21.07 -11.27 -12.72
C GLU A 121 21.10 -10.82 -14.18
N ARG A 122 21.80 -9.73 -14.50
CA ARG A 122 22.05 -9.33 -15.88
C ARG A 122 23.01 -10.33 -16.51
N ILE A 123 22.46 -11.33 -17.17
CA ILE A 123 23.24 -12.28 -17.95
C ILE A 123 23.85 -11.50 -19.13
N GLN A 124 25.18 -11.34 -19.15
CA GLN A 124 25.89 -10.86 -20.34
C GLN A 124 26.34 -12.00 -21.24
N ASP A 125 26.55 -13.21 -20.72
CA ASP A 125 26.81 -14.43 -21.49
C ASP A 125 26.35 -15.65 -20.70
N ALA A 126 25.33 -16.38 -21.16
CA ALA A 126 24.99 -17.70 -20.63
C ALA A 126 25.47 -18.78 -21.61
N PRO A 127 26.34 -19.72 -21.19
CA PRO A 127 26.33 -21.04 -21.79
C PRO A 127 25.02 -21.71 -21.37
N MET A 128 24.27 -22.19 -22.37
CA MET A 128 23.08 -23.03 -22.20
C MET A 128 23.36 -24.15 -21.19
N LEU A 129 22.69 -24.12 -20.04
CA LEU A 129 22.39 -25.34 -19.31
C LEU A 129 21.00 -25.79 -19.75
N ASP A 130 21.05 -26.77 -20.65
CA ASP A 130 19.97 -27.48 -21.27
C ASP A 130 19.04 -28.08 -20.19
N THR A 131 17.80 -27.61 -20.11
CA THR A 131 16.72 -28.39 -19.50
C THR A 131 15.77 -28.76 -20.62
N CYS A 132 15.96 -29.97 -21.13
CA CYS A 132 15.15 -30.52 -22.19
C CYS A 132 13.69 -30.68 -21.73
N CYS A 133 12.80 -30.03 -22.48
CA CYS A 133 11.68 -30.66 -23.16
C CYS A 133 10.58 -31.34 -22.31
N ILE A 134 9.44 -30.65 -22.15
CA ILE A 134 8.14 -31.20 -22.60
C ILE A 134 7.36 -30.07 -23.27
N GLN A 135 7.45 -30.02 -24.60
CA GLN A 135 6.38 -29.47 -25.42
C GLN A 135 5.45 -30.64 -25.77
N THR A 136 4.17 -30.56 -25.43
CA THR A 136 3.11 -31.10 -26.31
C THR A 136 1.83 -30.28 -26.12
N VAL A 137 1.33 -29.89 -27.28
CA VAL A 137 0.22 -28.99 -27.63
C VAL A 137 -1.13 -29.48 -27.09
N SER A 138 -1.93 -28.57 -26.55
CA SER A 138 -3.36 -28.55 -26.82
C SER A 138 -3.79 -27.10 -27.09
N GLU A 139 -4.51 -26.94 -28.20
CA GLU A 139 -4.84 -25.67 -28.84
C GLU A 139 -5.74 -24.77 -27.98
N PRO A 140 -5.64 -23.43 -28.14
CA PRO A 140 -6.37 -22.46 -27.36
C PRO A 140 -7.77 -22.26 -27.94
N TYR A 141 -8.81 -22.40 -27.12
CA TYR A 141 -10.08 -21.74 -27.41
C TYR A 141 -10.01 -20.28 -27.00
N THR A 142 -9.93 -19.44 -28.02
CA THR A 142 -10.16 -18.00 -28.02
C THR A 142 -11.57 -17.68 -27.51
N GLN A 143 -11.66 -16.68 -26.64
CA GLN A 143 -12.53 -15.49 -26.74
C GLN A 143 -12.33 -14.63 -25.48
N ASP A 144 -11.70 -13.47 -25.62
CA ASP A 144 -12.34 -12.14 -25.74
C ASP A 144 -12.60 -11.53 -24.36
N ARG A 145 -12.07 -10.38 -23.95
CA ARG A 145 -11.51 -9.20 -24.62
C ARG A 145 -10.37 -8.67 -23.74
N ILE A 146 -9.18 -8.37 -24.29
CA ILE A 146 -8.85 -7.04 -24.83
C ILE A 146 -9.31 -5.96 -23.83
N GLY A 147 -8.45 -5.33 -23.03
CA GLY A 147 -7.05 -5.02 -23.25
C GLY A 147 -6.88 -3.59 -23.71
N LYS A 148 -5.63 -3.14 -23.55
CA LYS A 148 -5.00 -1.91 -24.01
C LYS A 148 -5.18 -0.70 -23.09
N ASP A 149 -4.16 -0.39 -22.30
CA ASP A 149 -2.84 0.17 -22.69
C ASP A 149 -2.96 1.54 -23.34
N ARG A 150 -2.21 2.51 -22.81
CA ARG A 150 -0.91 2.96 -23.36
C ARG A 150 -0.60 4.32 -22.71
N ILE A 151 0.58 4.46 -22.09
CA ILE A 151 1.77 5.05 -22.73
C ILE A 151 1.41 6.36 -23.44
N GLY A 152 1.75 7.48 -22.81
CA GLY A 152 1.88 8.77 -23.47
C GLY A 152 3.37 9.07 -23.65
N LYS A 153 3.83 9.03 -24.90
CA LYS A 153 5.08 9.64 -25.35
C LYS A 153 4.71 10.94 -26.06
N ASP A 154 5.59 11.92 -25.90
CA ASP A 154 5.40 13.35 -26.16
C ASP A 154 5.03 13.75 -27.60
N ASN A 155 4.42 14.94 -27.64
CA ASN A 155 4.57 16.04 -28.61
C ASN A 155 3.92 15.93 -30.00
N LYS A 156 2.82 16.67 -30.21
CA LYS A 156 2.80 18.03 -30.79
C LYS A 156 1.37 18.47 -31.10
N ASP A 157 1.08 19.71 -30.71
CA ASP A 157 0.20 20.72 -31.32
C ASP A 157 -1.01 20.23 -32.13
N THR A 158 -2.22 20.62 -31.73
CA THR A 158 -2.91 21.84 -32.20
C THR A 158 -4.40 21.74 -31.83
N ILE A 159 -4.99 22.88 -31.47
CA ILE A 159 -6.44 23.18 -31.37
C ILE A 159 -7.13 22.89 -30.03
N CYS A 160 -7.31 24.01 -29.32
CA CYS A 160 -8.20 24.27 -28.20
C CYS A 160 -9.67 23.97 -28.52
N PRO A 161 -10.44 23.64 -27.48
CA PRO A 161 -11.68 24.36 -27.20
C PRO A 161 -11.55 24.96 -25.80
N GLU A 162 -11.27 26.25 -25.71
CA GLU A 162 -12.26 27.29 -25.42
C GLU A 162 -12.90 27.10 -24.03
N PRO A 163 -12.63 28.00 -23.07
CA PRO A 163 -13.08 27.87 -21.69
C PRO A 163 -14.61 28.01 -21.63
N LYS A 164 -15.30 26.94 -21.22
CA LYS A 164 -16.72 27.05 -20.86
C LYS A 164 -16.85 28.00 -19.67
N GLN A 165 -17.59 29.07 -19.93
CA GLN A 165 -17.96 30.13 -18.98
C GLN A 165 -18.62 29.56 -17.71
N PRO A 166 -18.59 30.31 -16.60
CA PRO A 166 -19.16 29.87 -15.33
C PRO A 166 -20.68 29.71 -15.47
N ASP A 167 -21.17 28.49 -15.27
CA ASP A 167 -22.60 28.26 -15.03
C ASP A 167 -22.96 28.90 -13.68
N ASP A 168 -23.83 29.92 -13.72
CA ASP A 168 -24.39 30.72 -12.62
C ASP A 168 -25.31 29.91 -11.68
N SER A 169 -24.88 28.71 -11.29
CA SER A 169 -25.56 27.91 -10.28
C SER A 169 -25.00 28.23 -8.89
N PRO A 170 -25.84 28.49 -7.88
CA PRO A 170 -25.37 28.87 -6.55
C PRO A 170 -24.52 27.74 -5.96
N THR A 171 -23.25 28.03 -5.69
CA THR A 171 -22.34 27.10 -5.01
C THR A 171 -22.69 27.08 -3.53
N ILE A 172 -23.06 25.91 -3.01
CA ILE A 172 -23.61 25.79 -1.65
C ILE A 172 -22.50 25.57 -0.63
N ILE A 173 -21.49 24.76 -0.98
CA ILE A 173 -20.30 24.53 -0.17
C ILE A 173 -19.08 24.46 -1.10
N SER A 174 -18.01 25.17 -0.74
CA SER A 174 -16.71 25.02 -1.38
C SER A 174 -15.74 24.18 -0.53
N LEU A 175 -14.96 23.31 -1.19
CA LEU A 175 -13.88 22.55 -0.57
C LEU A 175 -12.52 23.09 -1.04
N ILE A 176 -11.58 23.30 -0.11
CA ILE A 176 -10.23 23.80 -0.44
C ILE A 176 -9.38 22.66 -1.01
N LEU A 177 -8.81 22.88 -2.19
CA LEU A 177 -7.91 21.96 -2.89
C LEU A 177 -6.44 22.18 -2.50
N ASN A 178 -5.57 21.28 -2.96
CA ASN A 178 -4.12 21.36 -2.69
C ASN A 178 -3.44 22.59 -3.33
N ASP A 179 -3.95 23.03 -4.49
CA ASP A 179 -3.53 24.23 -5.22
C ASP A 179 -4.09 25.52 -4.59
N LYS A 180 -4.74 25.42 -3.41
CA LYS A 180 -5.47 26.48 -2.70
C LYS A 180 -6.67 27.03 -3.46
N THR A 181 -7.05 26.41 -4.57
CA THR A 181 -8.28 26.77 -5.27
C THR A 181 -9.48 26.13 -4.59
N GLU A 182 -10.66 26.67 -4.85
CA GLU A 182 -11.91 26.16 -4.31
C GLU A 182 -12.59 25.23 -5.32
N TYR A 183 -13.04 24.07 -4.83
CA TYR A 183 -13.94 23.19 -5.56
C TYR A 183 -15.37 23.47 -5.11
N GLY A 184 -16.15 24.12 -5.99
CA GLY A 184 -17.55 24.40 -5.72
C GLY A 184 -18.40 23.15 -5.90
N ILE A 185 -19.16 22.79 -4.86
CA ILE A 185 -20.18 21.75 -4.92
C ILE A 185 -21.53 22.41 -5.20
N THR A 186 -22.21 21.94 -6.23
CA THR A 186 -23.50 22.47 -6.68
C THR A 186 -24.67 21.71 -6.06
N GLN A 187 -25.88 22.27 -6.12
CA GLN A 187 -27.11 21.57 -5.67
C GLN A 187 -27.31 20.24 -6.41
N LYS A 188 -26.93 20.17 -7.69
CA LYS A 188 -27.04 18.93 -8.48
C LYS A 188 -26.19 17.81 -7.90
N ASP A 189 -24.98 18.11 -7.42
CA ASP A 189 -24.09 17.12 -6.80
C ASP A 189 -24.68 16.60 -5.47
N ILE A 190 -25.32 17.49 -4.69
CA ILE A 190 -26.01 17.12 -3.45
C ILE A 190 -27.19 16.20 -3.75
N ASP A 191 -27.99 16.50 -4.78
CA ASP A 191 -29.13 15.68 -5.18
C ASP A 191 -28.68 14.30 -5.72
N GLU A 192 -27.57 14.26 -6.47
CA GLU A 192 -26.95 13.02 -6.93
C GLU A 192 -26.50 12.15 -5.75
N TRP A 193 -25.76 12.74 -4.80
CA TRP A 193 -25.32 12.02 -3.62
C TRP A 193 -26.47 11.64 -2.69
N GLY A 194 -27.55 12.42 -2.65
CA GLY A 194 -28.75 12.14 -1.86
C GLY A 194 -29.45 10.86 -2.28
N LYS A 195 -29.45 10.58 -3.58
CA LYS A 195 -29.98 9.32 -4.13
C LYS A 195 -29.10 8.12 -3.77
N LEU A 196 -27.78 8.31 -3.72
CA LEU A 196 -26.82 7.24 -3.45
C LEU A 196 -26.71 6.93 -1.95
N TYR A 197 -26.84 7.96 -1.11
CA TYR A 197 -26.65 7.85 0.33
C TYR A 197 -27.84 8.39 1.14
N PRO A 198 -29.02 7.75 1.07
CA PRO A 198 -30.26 8.27 1.67
C PRO A 198 -30.23 8.30 3.21
N ALA A 199 -29.31 7.57 3.84
CA ALA A 199 -29.17 7.52 5.30
C ALA A 199 -28.26 8.62 5.88
N VAL A 200 -27.67 9.48 5.03
CA VAL A 200 -26.64 10.45 5.43
C VAL A 200 -27.11 11.88 5.17
N ASP A 201 -26.93 12.77 6.15
CA ASP A 201 -27.09 14.22 5.93
C ASP A 201 -25.87 14.78 5.17
N ILE A 202 -26.01 14.88 3.85
CA ILE A 202 -24.92 15.29 2.96
C ILE A 202 -24.41 16.69 3.26
N ILE A 203 -25.30 17.64 3.56
CA ILE A 203 -24.88 19.03 3.81
C ILE A 203 -24.04 19.08 5.09
N GLN A 204 -24.46 18.38 6.13
CA GLN A 204 -23.70 18.29 7.38
C GLN A 204 -22.35 17.60 7.17
N GLU A 205 -22.30 16.52 6.40
CA GLU A 205 -21.04 15.82 6.12
C GLU A 205 -20.09 16.64 5.25
N LEU A 206 -20.59 17.38 4.26
CA LEU A 206 -19.77 18.30 3.46
C LEU A 206 -19.14 19.41 4.31
N ARG A 207 -19.82 19.90 5.36
CA ARG A 207 -19.24 20.84 6.32
C ARG A 207 -18.13 20.20 7.16
N LYS A 208 -18.33 18.96 7.61
CA LYS A 208 -17.28 18.20 8.33
C LYS A 208 -16.07 17.96 7.43
N MET A 209 -16.29 17.60 6.16
CA MET A 209 -15.22 17.44 5.16
C MET A 209 -14.44 18.75 4.97
N ARG A 210 -15.12 19.90 4.88
CA ARG A 210 -14.46 21.21 4.80
C ARG A 210 -13.58 21.48 6.02
N GLY A 211 -14.12 21.32 7.23
CA GLY A 211 -13.34 21.51 8.47
C GLY A 211 -12.14 20.56 8.60
N TRP A 212 -12.28 19.33 8.09
CA TRP A 212 -11.18 18.37 8.03
C TRP A 212 -10.06 18.82 7.08
N LEU A 213 -10.41 19.32 5.89
CA LEU A 213 -9.45 19.85 4.91
C LEU A 213 -8.75 21.13 5.38
N ASP A 214 -9.45 21.95 6.17
CA ASP A 214 -8.89 23.15 6.80
C ASP A 214 -7.85 22.77 7.86
N SER A 215 -8.16 21.77 8.69
CA SER A 215 -7.28 21.28 9.76
C SER A 215 -6.12 20.41 9.26
N ASN A 216 -6.18 19.90 8.02
CA ASN A 216 -5.17 19.00 7.45
C ASN A 216 -4.65 19.49 6.08
N PRO A 217 -3.82 20.56 6.03
CA PRO A 217 -3.33 21.15 4.79
C PRO A 217 -2.60 20.17 3.87
N ASP A 218 -1.75 19.30 4.44
CA ASP A 218 -0.96 18.31 3.69
C ASP A 218 -1.82 17.17 3.12
N ARG A 219 -3.07 17.04 3.56
CA ARG A 219 -4.00 15.98 3.12
C ARG A 219 -5.08 16.46 2.16
N ARG A 220 -5.01 17.74 1.73
CA ARG A 220 -5.91 18.32 0.75
C ARG A 220 -5.87 17.55 -0.57
N LYS A 221 -7.01 17.50 -1.24
CA LYS A 221 -7.17 16.69 -2.47
C LYS A 221 -6.81 17.50 -3.70
N THR A 222 -6.43 16.79 -4.76
CA THR A 222 -6.30 17.37 -6.10
C THR A 222 -7.69 17.47 -6.74
N ARG A 223 -7.85 18.35 -7.74
CA ARG A 223 -9.13 18.54 -8.46
C ARG A 223 -9.67 17.22 -9.04
N ARG A 224 -8.78 16.31 -9.44
CA ARG A 224 -9.14 14.96 -9.94
C ARG A 224 -9.56 14.00 -8.81
N GLY A 225 -9.05 14.17 -7.59
CA GLY A 225 -9.24 13.25 -6.48
C GLY A 225 -10.39 13.61 -5.53
N VAL A 226 -10.88 14.87 -5.56
CA VAL A 226 -11.88 15.37 -4.60
C VAL A 226 -13.21 14.61 -4.67
N ARG A 227 -13.69 14.24 -5.86
CA ARG A 227 -14.94 13.48 -6.01
C ARG A 227 -14.85 12.07 -5.42
N ARG A 228 -13.68 11.41 -5.52
CA ARG A 228 -13.44 10.11 -4.86
C ARG A 228 -13.41 10.23 -3.35
N PHE A 229 -12.83 11.31 -2.83
CA PHE A 229 -12.80 11.59 -1.40
C PHE A 229 -14.21 11.77 -0.83
N VAL A 230 -15.06 12.57 -1.49
CA VAL A 230 -16.45 12.78 -1.06
C VAL A 230 -17.24 11.46 -1.05
N ASN A 231 -17.18 10.69 -2.14
CA ASN A 231 -17.85 9.39 -2.21
C ASN A 231 -17.38 8.42 -1.12
N SER A 232 -16.06 8.33 -0.89
CA SER A 232 -15.51 7.46 0.14
C SER A 232 -15.94 7.88 1.55
N TRP A 233 -16.05 9.19 1.81
CA TRP A 233 -16.50 9.72 3.09
C TRP A 233 -17.98 9.41 3.33
N LEU A 234 -18.85 9.73 2.36
CA LEU A 234 -20.29 9.51 2.47
C LEU A 234 -20.64 8.01 2.61
N SER A 235 -19.94 7.13 1.88
CA SER A 235 -20.09 5.67 2.03
C SER A 235 -19.75 5.22 3.45
N GLN A 236 -18.64 5.70 4.02
CA GLN A 236 -18.24 5.34 5.38
C GLN A 236 -19.22 5.86 6.44
N GLU A 237 -19.80 7.04 6.25
CA GLU A 237 -20.82 7.58 7.17
C GLU A 237 -22.13 6.81 7.08
N GLN A 238 -22.52 6.34 5.89
CA GLN A 238 -23.67 5.45 5.74
C GLN A 238 -23.48 4.13 6.49
N ASP A 239 -22.30 3.50 6.36
CA ASP A 239 -22.01 2.20 6.98
C ASP A 239 -21.87 2.28 8.52
N LYS A 240 -21.56 3.46 9.06
CA LYS A 240 -21.54 3.71 10.53
C LYS A 240 -22.94 3.64 11.15
N GLY A 241 -24.00 3.87 10.36
CA GLY A 241 -25.39 3.79 10.82
C GLY A 241 -25.91 2.38 11.14
N GLY A 242 -25.13 1.33 10.87
CA GLY A 242 -25.49 -0.08 11.15
C GLY A 242 -25.25 -0.56 12.59
N VAL A 243 -24.67 0.27 13.47
CA VAL A 243 -24.44 -0.11 14.88
C VAL A 243 -25.72 0.14 15.69
N LYS A 244 -26.39 -0.97 16.04
CA LYS A 244 -27.58 -1.09 16.91
C LYS A 244 -27.73 0.04 17.93
N SER A 245 -28.87 0.73 17.85
CA SER A 245 -29.50 1.41 18.99
C SER A 245 -29.69 0.40 20.12
N TYR A 246 -28.89 0.52 21.19
CA TYR A 246 -29.23 -0.03 22.49
C TYR A 246 -29.98 1.05 23.27
N GLY A 247 -31.21 0.71 23.67
CA GLY A 247 -32.24 1.62 24.15
C GLY A 247 -31.84 2.56 25.28
N ALA A 248 -32.35 3.79 25.19
CA ALA A 248 -32.61 4.64 26.34
C ALA A 248 -34.12 4.61 26.60
N GLY A 249 -34.49 3.96 27.69
CA GLY A 249 -35.87 3.75 28.10
C GLY A 249 -36.63 5.05 28.34
N GLY A 250 -37.88 5.06 27.90
CA GLY A 250 -38.86 6.05 28.29
C GLY A 250 -39.02 6.05 29.81
N ARG A 251 -38.87 7.23 30.41
CA ARG A 251 -39.34 7.50 31.75
C ARG A 251 -40.62 8.30 31.61
N ASN A 252 -41.75 7.60 31.70
CA ASN A 252 -43.05 8.19 31.91
C ASN A 252 -43.03 8.91 33.27
N THR A 253 -43.34 10.19 33.28
CA THR A 253 -43.75 10.91 34.48
C THR A 253 -45.13 11.48 34.20
N GLU A 254 -46.16 10.79 34.67
CA GLU A 254 -47.50 11.33 34.87
C GLU A 254 -47.88 11.16 36.35
N PRO A 255 -48.85 11.96 36.84
CA PRO A 255 -48.74 12.66 38.11
C PRO A 255 -49.49 11.96 39.25
N GLU A 256 -49.02 12.09 40.49
CA GLU A 256 -49.86 11.88 41.67
C GLU A 256 -49.85 13.11 42.57
N SER A 257 -51.05 13.69 42.66
CA SER A 257 -51.45 14.59 43.73
C SER A 257 -51.89 13.74 44.93
N SER A 258 -51.50 14.11 46.15
CA SER A 258 -52.41 14.18 47.31
C SER A 258 -51.65 14.47 48.60
N ALA A 259 -51.94 15.63 49.17
CA ALA A 259 -52.15 15.93 50.58
C ALA A 259 -51.31 15.22 51.67
N SER A 260 -50.63 16.03 52.49
CA SER A 260 -50.62 15.81 53.93
C SER A 260 -50.78 17.14 54.66
N ALA A 261 -51.73 17.15 55.59
CA ALA A 261 -52.19 18.30 56.34
C ALA A 261 -51.40 18.45 57.66
N LYS A 262 -51.14 19.72 57.99
CA LYS A 262 -51.11 20.36 59.32
C LYS A 262 -50.12 19.85 60.38
N LEU A 263 -49.21 20.77 60.74
CA LEU A 263 -48.92 21.08 62.14
C LEU A 263 -49.33 22.55 62.36
N TRP A 264 -50.05 22.76 63.48
CA TRP A 264 -50.68 23.97 64.02
C TRP A 264 -52.01 24.39 63.37
#